data_AF-A0A1C5YC04-F1
#
_entry.id   AF-A0A1C5YC04-F1
#
_cell.length_a   1.000
_cell.length_b   1.000
_cell.length_c   1.000
_cell.angle_alpha   90.00
_cell.angle_beta   90.00
_cell.angle_gamma   90.00
#
_symmetry.space_group_name_H-M   'P 1'
#
loop_
_entity.id
_entity.type
_entity.pdbx_description
1 polymer ?
#
loop_
_entity_poly.entity_id
_entity_poly.type
_entity_poly.pdbx_seq_one_letter_code
_entity_poly.pdbx_strand_id
1 'polypeptide(L)'
;MAVQDMDWVQHNSVMDTQKAQREFKTYLTEDMKLNDEYEKYADDGSFQYQIIIDETDIQKSPAKYSITGRIRMQPVTVRSILPKSFDIPFKLSSNNIRTDD
;
A
#
# COMPACT_ATOMS: atom_id res chain seq x y z
N MET A 1 -36.06 -12.54 -26.22
CA MET A 1 -35.68 -11.18 -25.76
C MET A 1 -36.14 -11.02 -24.33
N ALA A 2 -35.21 -10.77 -23.41
CA ALA A 2 -35.43 -10.02 -22.18
C ALA A 2 -34.05 -9.58 -21.69
N VAL A 3 -33.69 -8.35 -22.06
CA VAL A 3 -32.57 -7.59 -21.51
C VAL A 3 -33.15 -6.76 -20.39
N GLN A 4 -32.50 -6.76 -19.24
CA GLN A 4 -32.43 -5.67 -18.26
C GLN A 4 -31.25 -6.07 -17.38
N ASP A 5 -30.03 -5.86 -17.88
CA ASP A 5 -29.21 -4.70 -17.50
C ASP A 5 -29.36 -4.47 -16.00
N MET A 6 -28.56 -5.24 -15.24
CA MET A 6 -28.16 -4.78 -13.92
C MET A 6 -27.49 -3.43 -14.14
N ASP A 7 -28.20 -2.35 -13.81
CA ASP A 7 -27.61 -1.02 -13.67
C ASP A 7 -26.54 -1.13 -12.60
N TRP A 8 -25.32 -1.52 -13.00
CA TRP A 8 -24.13 -1.19 -12.26
C TRP A 8 -24.10 0.32 -12.25
N VAL A 9 -24.69 0.92 -11.22
CA VAL A 9 -24.61 2.36 -10.99
C VAL A 9 -23.12 2.64 -10.85
N GLN A 10 -22.51 3.09 -11.95
CA GLN A 10 -21.12 3.47 -11.99
C GLN A 10 -21.00 4.65 -11.04
N HIS A 11 -20.58 4.36 -9.81
CA HIS A 11 -20.51 5.37 -8.78
C HIS A 11 -19.45 6.38 -9.24
N ASN A 12 -19.89 7.60 -9.57
CA ASN A 12 -19.02 8.71 -10.02
C ASN A 12 -18.17 9.25 -8.85
N SER A 13 -17.68 8.38 -7.97
CA SER A 13 -16.77 8.77 -6.91
C SER A 13 -15.50 9.29 -7.54
N VAL A 14 -15.20 10.55 -7.23
CA VAL A 14 -14.02 11.26 -7.68
C VAL A 14 -13.03 11.27 -6.52
N MET A 15 -11.85 10.69 -6.72
CA MET A 15 -10.77 10.76 -5.73
C MET A 15 -10.01 12.08 -5.88
N ASP A 16 -9.81 12.78 -4.76
CA ASP A 16 -8.76 13.79 -4.68
C ASP A 16 -7.41 13.06 -4.58
N THR A 17 -6.72 12.98 -5.72
CA THR A 17 -5.49 12.21 -5.85
C THR A 17 -4.34 12.79 -5.03
N GLN A 18 -4.27 14.12 -4.89
CA GLN A 18 -3.25 14.78 -4.07
C GLN A 18 -3.48 14.51 -2.59
N LYS A 19 -4.73 14.64 -2.14
CA LYS A 19 -5.08 14.31 -0.76
C LYS A 19 -4.77 12.85 -0.47
N ALA A 20 -5.19 11.92 -1.32
CA ALA A 20 -4.95 10.49 -1.11
C ALA A 20 -3.45 10.14 -1.02
N GLN A 21 -2.59 10.74 -1.87
CA GLN A 21 -1.15 10.58 -1.76
C GLN A 21 -0.59 11.11 -0.43
N ARG A 22 -1.08 12.27 0.01
CA ARG A 22 -0.68 12.86 1.29
C ARG A 22 -1.10 11.98 2.47
N GLU A 23 -2.36 11.56 2.53
CA GLU A 23 -2.87 10.69 3.61
C GLU A 23 -2.09 9.38 3.66
N PHE A 24 -1.78 8.78 2.50
CA PHE A 24 -0.97 7.56 2.46
C PHE A 24 0.44 7.78 3.00
N LYS A 25 1.11 8.89 2.64
CA LYS A 25 2.42 9.23 3.20
C LYS A 25 2.33 9.47 4.71
N THR A 26 1.34 10.22 5.17
CA THR A 26 1.08 10.48 6.59
C THR A 26 0.90 9.17 7.36
N TYR A 27 0.13 8.21 6.84
CA TYR A 27 -0.01 6.89 7.45
C TYR A 27 1.33 6.16 7.60
N LEU A 28 2.18 6.17 6.56
CA LEU A 28 3.51 5.56 6.62
C LEU A 28 4.43 6.25 7.65
N THR A 29 4.44 7.57 7.71
CA THR A 29 5.40 8.30 8.56
C THR A 29 4.91 8.50 10.00
N GLU A 30 3.63 8.77 10.21
CA GLU A 30 3.07 9.13 11.52
C GLU A 30 2.48 7.91 12.25
N ASP A 31 1.64 7.12 11.58
CA ASP A 31 0.96 5.98 12.21
C ASP A 31 1.89 4.78 12.30
N MET A 32 2.54 4.42 11.19
CA MET A 32 3.51 3.33 11.17
C MET A 32 4.86 3.73 11.77
N LYS A 33 5.11 5.03 11.97
CA LYS A 33 6.36 5.61 12.50
C LYS A 33 7.58 5.15 11.70
N LEU A 34 7.47 5.20 10.38
CA LEU A 34 8.61 4.95 9.49
C LEU A 34 9.42 6.24 9.33
N ASN A 35 10.74 6.12 9.14
CA ASN A 35 11.59 7.25 8.80
C ASN A 35 11.37 7.71 7.34
N ASP A 36 12.14 8.71 6.90
CA ASP A 36 12.05 9.24 5.53
C ASP A 36 12.43 8.23 4.43
N GLU A 37 13.11 7.14 4.80
CA GLU A 37 13.47 6.01 3.92
C GLU A 37 12.47 4.84 4.03
N TYR A 38 11.34 5.06 4.71
CA TYR A 38 10.31 4.07 5.01
C TYR A 38 10.81 2.84 5.77
N GLU A 39 11.79 3.05 6.64
CA GLU A 39 12.34 2.04 7.53
C GLU A 39 11.68 2.09 8.91
N LYS A 40 11.48 0.90 9.48
CA LYS A 40 11.00 0.69 10.83
C LYS A 40 12.14 0.21 11.72
N TYR A 41 12.31 0.90 12.84
CA TYR A 41 13.21 0.48 13.92
C TYR A 41 12.41 0.17 15.18
N ALA A 42 12.90 -0.77 15.98
CA ALA A 42 12.41 -1.01 17.32
C ALA A 42 12.93 0.06 18.30
N ASP A 43 12.38 0.10 19.52
CA ASP A 43 12.76 1.07 20.54
C ASP A 43 14.23 0.95 20.97
N ASP A 44 14.86 -0.21 20.76
CA ASP A 44 16.29 -0.45 21.02
C ASP A 44 17.21 -0.03 19.85
N GLY A 45 16.65 0.54 18.77
CA GLY A 45 17.36 0.96 17.57
C GLY A 45 17.65 -0.17 16.58
N SER A 46 17.15 -1.38 16.80
CA SER A 46 17.29 -2.48 15.83
C SER A 46 16.39 -2.29 14.61
N PHE A 47 16.95 -2.53 13.42
CA PHE A 47 16.18 -2.52 12.17
C PHE A 47 15.16 -3.67 12.17
N GLN A 48 13.90 -3.36 11.84
CA GLN A 48 12.83 -4.36 11.70
C GLN A 48 12.53 -4.66 10.23
N TYR A 49 12.17 -3.64 9.46
CA TYR A 49 11.86 -3.77 8.02
C TYR A 49 11.93 -2.43 7.29
N GLN A 50 11.99 -2.48 5.96
CA GLN A 50 11.83 -1.32 5.07
C GLN A 50 10.70 -1.60 4.08
N ILE A 51 9.85 -0.61 3.83
CA ILE A 51 8.87 -0.65 2.75
C ILE A 51 9.45 0.04 1.52
N ILE A 52 9.59 -0.71 0.43
CA ILE A 52 10.04 -0.20 -0.86
C ILE A 52 8.82 -0.14 -1.78
N ILE A 53 8.43 1.06 -2.19
CA ILE A 53 7.32 1.27 -3.13
C ILE A 53 7.90 1.26 -4.55
N ASP A 54 7.50 0.28 -5.35
CA ASP A 54 7.97 0.13 -6.74
C ASP A 54 7.07 0.90 -7.71
N GLU A 55 5.75 0.83 -7.53
CA GLU A 55 4.77 1.53 -8.37
C GLU A 55 3.57 2.00 -7.54
N THR A 56 3.08 3.19 -7.89
CA THR A 56 1.83 3.74 -7.39
C THR A 56 0.94 4.11 -8.58
N ASP A 57 -0.22 3.48 -8.71
CA ASP A 57 -1.26 3.80 -9.69
C ASP A 57 -2.44 4.45 -8.99
N ILE A 58 -2.71 5.72 -9.32
CA ILE A 58 -3.81 6.47 -8.74
C ILE A 58 -4.73 7.00 -9.83
N GLN A 59 -6.01 6.65 -9.74
CA GLN A 59 -7.03 7.00 -10.71
C GLN A 59 -8.13 7.80 -10.03
N LYS A 60 -8.43 8.95 -10.62
CA LYS A 60 -9.45 9.87 -10.12
C LYS A 60 -10.86 9.30 -10.27
N SER A 61 -11.17 8.66 -11.40
CA SER A 61 -12.46 8.06 -11.70
C SER A 61 -12.32 6.92 -12.74
N PRO A 62 -12.83 5.70 -12.47
CA PRO A 62 -13.32 5.26 -11.16
C PRO A 62 -12.21 5.38 -10.11
N ALA A 63 -12.58 5.79 -8.89
CA ALA A 63 -11.62 6.02 -7.82
C ALA A 63 -10.87 4.72 -7.47
N LYS A 64 -9.56 4.70 -7.77
CA LYS A 64 -8.68 3.57 -7.48
C LYS A 64 -7.33 4.07 -7.02
N TYR A 65 -6.80 3.47 -5.96
CA TYR A 65 -5.42 3.66 -5.53
C TYR A 65 -4.79 2.29 -5.40
N SER A 66 -3.73 2.02 -6.17
CA SER A 66 -2.98 0.77 -6.12
C SER A 66 -1.51 1.02 -5.89
N ILE A 67 -0.90 0.11 -5.12
CA ILE A 67 0.51 0.16 -4.77
C ILE A 67 1.08 -1.24 -4.96
N THR A 68 2.21 -1.32 -5.62
CA THR A 68 3.06 -2.51 -5.60
C THR A 68 4.40 -2.17 -4.99
N GLY A 69 4.96 -3.10 -4.24
CA GLY A 69 6.23 -2.89 -3.59
C GLY A 69 6.75 -4.15 -2.97
N ARG A 70 7.76 -3.97 -2.11
CA ARG A 70 8.42 -5.04 -1.37
C ARG A 70 8.62 -4.63 0.07
N ILE A 71 8.47 -5.57 0.98
CA ILE A 71 8.91 -5.44 2.36
C ILE A 71 10.27 -6.11 2.44
N ARG A 72 11.32 -5.31 2.69
CA ARG A 72 12.67 -5.82 2.93
C ARG A 72 12.86 -6.09 4.41
N MET A 73 13.27 -7.29 4.75
CA MET A 73 13.53 -7.71 6.13
C MET A 73 14.95 -8.25 6.28
N GLN A 74 15.51 -8.09 7.48
CA GLN A 74 16.80 -8.67 7.86
C GLN A 74 16.57 -9.79 8.88
N PRO A 75 16.98 -11.04 8.61
CA PRO A 75 16.84 -12.12 9.58
C PRO A 75 17.74 -11.90 10.80
N VAL A 76 17.18 -12.09 12.00
CA VAL A 76 17.85 -11.79 13.28
C VAL A 76 18.87 -12.86 13.70
N THR A 77 18.99 -14.02 13.01
CA THR A 77 19.90 -15.08 13.49
C THR A 77 20.46 -16.05 12.43
N VAL A 78 21.73 -16.43 12.72
CA VAL A 78 22.65 -17.44 12.15
C VAL A 78 23.27 -17.14 10.77
N ARG A 79 24.47 -16.53 10.85
CA ARG A 79 25.35 -16.02 9.79
C ARG A 79 25.99 -17.06 8.83
N SER A 80 25.25 -17.99 8.24
CA SER A 80 25.87 -18.81 7.18
C SER A 80 24.97 -19.36 6.08
N ILE A 81 23.63 -19.31 6.22
CA ILE A 81 22.73 -20.01 5.29
C ILE A 81 21.73 -19.07 4.61
N LEU A 82 21.37 -17.95 5.24
CA LEU A 82 20.38 -17.01 4.71
C LEU A 82 21.01 -15.74 4.14
N PRO A 83 20.43 -15.16 3.06
CA PRO A 83 20.88 -13.87 2.52
C PRO A 83 20.75 -12.75 3.57
N LYS A 84 21.62 -11.74 3.47
CA LYS A 84 21.67 -10.60 4.41
C LYS A 84 20.35 -9.83 4.53
N SER A 85 19.52 -9.90 3.50
CA SER A 85 18.15 -9.42 3.48
C SER A 85 17.34 -10.25 2.50
N PHE A 86 16.02 -10.26 2.67
CA PHE A 86 15.11 -10.80 1.68
C PHE A 86 13.91 -9.87 1.51
N ASP A 87 13.33 -9.91 0.31
CA ASP A 87 12.25 -9.04 -0.09
C ASP A 87 10.96 -9.88 -0.24
N ILE A 88 9.89 -9.47 0.42
CA ILE A 88 8.55 -10.03 0.25
C ILE A 88 7.74 -9.08 -0.64
N PRO A 89 7.35 -9.46 -1.86
CA PRO A 89 6.55 -8.61 -2.73
C PRO A 89 5.12 -8.47 -2.21
N PHE A 90 4.52 -7.29 -2.38
CA PHE A 90 3.11 -7.04 -2.12
C PHE A 90 2.44 -6.26 -3.26
N LYS A 91 1.13 -6.45 -3.36
CA LYS A 91 0.25 -5.65 -4.22
C LYS A 91 -1.03 -5.37 -3.45
N LEU A 92 -1.36 -4.09 -3.30
CA LEU A 92 -2.56 -3.62 -2.60
C LEU A 92 -3.34 -2.71 -3.53
N SER A 93 -4.66 -2.81 -3.51
CA SER A 93 -5.54 -1.85 -4.18
C SER A 93 -6.73 -1.50 -3.30
N SER A 94 -7.04 -0.21 -3.20
CA SER A 94 -8.28 0.29 -2.63
C SER A 94 -9.16 0.82 -3.74
N ASN A 95 -10.39 0.31 -3.79
CA ASN A 95 -11.45 0.76 -4.67
C ASN A 95 -12.59 1.27 -3.78
N ASN A 96 -13.20 2.41 -4.13
CA ASN A 96 -14.38 2.88 -3.43
C ASN A 96 -15.61 2.15 -3.97
N ILE A 97 -15.86 0.93 -3.49
CA ILE A 97 -17.06 0.16 -3.82
C ILE A 97 -18.03 0.34 -2.66
N ARG A 98 -19.14 1.05 -2.90
CA ARG A 98 -20.26 1.14 -1.97
C ARG A 98 -21.27 0.06 -2.38
N THR A 99 -21.28 -1.08 -1.71
CA THR A 99 -22.39 -2.02 -1.74
C THR A 99 -23.47 -1.47 -0.81
N ASP A 100 -24.35 -0.61 -1.33
CA ASP A 100 -25.65 -0.41 -0.69
C ASP A 100 -26.49 -1.64 -1.07
N ASP A 101 -26.80 -2.49 -0.09
CA ASP A 101 -27.83 -3.53 -0.15
C ASP A 101 -29.24 -2.92 -0.16
#